data_AF-Q8DP86-F1
#
_entry.id   AF-Q8DP86-F1
#
_cell.length_a   1.000
_cell.length_b   1.000
_cell.length_c   1.000
_cell.angle_alpha   90.00
_cell.angle_beta   90.00
_cell.angle_gamma   90.00
#
_symmetry.space_group_name_H-M   'P 1'
#
loop_
_entity.id
_entity.type
_entity.pdbx_description
1 polymer ?
#
loop_
_entity_poly.entity_id
_entity_poly.type
_entity_poly.pdbx_seq_one_letter_code
_entity_poly.pdbx_strand_id
1 'polypeptide(L)' 'MIQPLLHADETSYRVLENDSHLTYYWTFLSGKAENQAITLYHHDQRRSGSVVQEFLGDYSGYVHCDMLRQ' A
#
# COMPACT_ATOMS: atom_id res chain seq x y z
N MET A 1 10.15 -1.23 18.12
CA MET A 1 11.17 -0.95 17.09
C MET A 1 10.44 -0.70 15.80
N ILE A 2 10.77 0.36 15.07
CA ILE A 2 10.23 0.60 13.72
C ILE A 2 10.85 -0.42 12.75
N GLN A 3 10.04 -1.02 11.88
CA GLN A 3 10.53 -1.87 10.80
C GLN A 3 11.12 -0.96 9.72
N PRO A 4 12.39 -1.11 9.32
CA PRO A 4 13.05 -0.16 8.41
C PRO A 4 12.64 -0.32 6.94
N LEU A 5 12.02 -1.45 6.60
CA LEU A 5 11.59 -1.79 5.25
C LEU A 5 10.16 -2.36 5.28
N LEU A 6 9.29 -1.74 4.49
CA LEU A 6 7.96 -2.26 4.19
C LEU A 6 7.86 -2.56 2.70
N HIS A 7 6.98 -3.49 2.34
CA HIS A 7 6.56 -3.71 0.96
C HIS A 7 5.18 -3.10 0.75
N ALA A 8 4.99 -2.39 -0.36
CA ALA A 8 3.69 -1.87 -0.76
C ALA A 8 3.38 -2.30 -2.20
N ASP A 9 2.15 -2.75 -2.42
CA ASP A 9 1.62 -3.10 -3.73
C ASP A 9 0.12 -2.83 -3.77
N GLU A 10 -0.43 -2.64 -4.97
CA GLU A 10 -1.85 -2.44 -5.18
C GLU A 10 -2.45 -3.35 -6.25
N THR A 11 -3.70 -3.74 -6.06
CA THR A 11 -4.48 -4.44 -7.07
C THR A 11 -5.76 -3.68 -7.39
N SER A 12 -6.08 -3.56 -8.68
CA SER A 12 -7.31 -2.92 -9.13
C SER A 12 -8.51 -3.85 -8.94
N TYR A 13 -9.63 -3.31 -8.46
CA TYR A 13 -10.89 -4.04 -8.35
C TYR A 13 -12.07 -3.09 -8.62
N ARG A 14 -13.25 -3.68 -8.86
CA ARG A 14 -14.51 -2.93 -9.06
C ARG A 14 -15.38 -3.06 -7.81
N VAL A 15 -15.73 -1.92 -7.22
CA VAL A 15 -16.79 -1.82 -6.20
C VAL A 15 -18.14 -1.72 -6.90
N LEU A 16 -19.15 -2.46 -6.43
CA LEU A 16 -20.46 -2.51 -7.08
C LEU A 16 -21.21 -1.17 -6.99
N GLU A 17 -21.05 -0.48 -5.86
CA GLU A 17 -21.71 0.78 -5.53
C GLU A 17 -20.89 2.04 -5.90
N ASN A 18 -19.76 1.88 -6.59
CA ASN A 18 -18.93 3.01 -7.03
C ASN A 18 -19.16 3.30 -8.51
N ASP A 19 -19.36 4.57 -8.85
CA ASP A 19 -19.50 5.04 -10.23
C ASP A 19 -18.20 4.85 -11.04
N SER A 20 -17.04 4.82 -10.36
CA SER A 20 -15.75 4.52 -10.98
C SER A 20 -15.56 3.01 -11.21
N HIS A 21 -15.13 2.64 -12.42
CA HIS A 21 -14.70 1.28 -12.75
C HIS A 21 -13.34 0.89 -12.17
N LEU A 22 -12.56 1.85 -11.69
CA LEU A 22 -11.21 1.64 -11.18
C LEU A 22 -11.13 2.10 -9.72
N THR A 23 -10.94 1.12 -8.85
CA THR A 23 -10.54 1.32 -7.47
C THR A 23 -9.42 0.37 -7.12
N TYR A 24 -8.70 0.63 -6.03
CA TYR A 24 -7.50 -0.12 -5.66
C TYR A 24 -7.60 -0.61 -4.22
N TYR A 25 -7.12 -1.84 -4.01
CA TYR A 25 -6.77 -2.34 -2.69
C TYR A 25 -5.26 -2.32 -2.58
N TRP A 26 -4.77 -1.50 -1.67
CA TRP A 26 -3.38 -1.41 -1.27
C TRP A 26 -3.07 -2.44 -0.19
N THR A 27 -1.91 -3.06 -0.29
CA THR A 27 -1.36 -3.96 0.71
C THR A 27 -0.03 -3.40 1.20
N PHE A 28 0.15 -3.37 2.52
CA PHE A 28 1.41 -2.99 3.17
C PHE A 28 1.87 -4.16 4.02
N LEU A 29 3.04 -4.70 3.72
CA LEU A 29 3.57 -5.89 4.37
C LEU A 29 4.87 -5.55 5.11
N SER A 30 5.00 -6.11 6.31
CA SER A 30 6.28 -6.22 6.99
C SER A 30 7.33 -6.93 6.14
N GLY A 31 8.59 -6.60 6.37
CA GLY A 31 9.71 -7.36 5.81
C GLY A 31 9.64 -8.84 6.20
N LYS A 32 10.01 -9.74 5.28
CA LYS A 32 9.92 -11.20 5.47
C LYS A 32 10.68 -11.73 6.70
N ALA A 33 11.71 -11.00 7.15
CA ALA A 33 12.55 -11.37 8.29
C ALA A 33 12.08 -10.80 9.64
N GLU A 34 10.96 -10.05 9.65
CA GLU A 34 10.45 -9.43 10.87
C GLU A 34 9.87 -10.49 11.82
N ASN A 35 10.24 -10.42 13.11
CA ASN A 35 9.76 -11.35 14.13
C ASN A 35 8.23 -11.29 14.33
N GLN A 36 7.65 -10.11 14.11
CA GLN A 36 6.21 -9.88 14.18
C GLN A 36 5.77 -9.20 12.88
N ALA A 37 5.60 -10.02 11.84
CA ALA A 37 5.13 -9.54 10.55
C ALA A 37 3.63 -9.24 10.59
N ILE A 38 3.23 -8.11 9.99
CA ILE A 38 1.84 -7.72 9.79
C ILE A 38 1.56 -7.45 8.31
N THR A 39 0.28 -7.52 7.97
CA THR A 39 -0.24 -7.08 6.66
C THR A 39 -1.40 -6.13 6.91
N LEU A 40 -1.31 -4.94 6.33
CA LEU A 40 -2.38 -3.96 6.34
C LEU A 40 -3.02 -3.88 4.96
N TYR A 41 -4.33 -3.73 4.93
CA TYR A 41 -5.12 -3.54 3.72
C TYR A 41 -5.77 -2.16 3.74
N HIS A 42 -5.75 -1.46 2.61
CA HIS A 42 -6.33 -0.14 2.50
C HIS A 42 -7.03 0.04 1.15
N HIS A 43 -8.26 0.52 1.15
CA HIS A 43 -9.00 0.85 -0.06
C HIS A 43 -8.81 2.33 -0.40
N ASP A 44 -8.44 2.61 -1.65
CA ASP A 44 -8.40 3.98 -2.20
C ASP A 44 -8.84 3.97 -3.67
N GLN A 45 -9.31 5.10 -4.18
CA GLN A 45 -9.64 5.27 -5.60
C GLN A 45 -8.39 5.57 -6.45
N ARG A 46 -7.29 5.95 -5.82
CA ARG A 46 -6.06 6.41 -6.47
C ARG A 46 -5.02 5.30 -6.56
N ARG A 47 -4.35 5.24 -7.71
CA ARG A 47 -3.12 4.47 -7.95
C ARG A 47 -1.92 5.42 -7.98
N SER A 48 -1.49 5.87 -6.80
CA SER A 48 -0.47 6.90 -6.67
C SER A 48 0.36 6.70 -5.41
N GLY A 49 1.65 7.03 -5.49
CA GLY A 49 2.52 7.08 -4.31
C GLY A 49 2.04 8.05 -3.22
N SER A 50 1.15 9.00 -3.55
CA SER A 50 0.47 9.83 -2.53
C SER A 50 -0.37 9.03 -1.54
N VAL A 51 -0.99 7.92 -1.98
CA VAL A 51 -1.75 7.03 -1.08
C VAL A 51 -0.84 6.40 -0.05
N VAL A 52 0.35 5.95 -0.46
CA VAL A 52 1.36 5.38 0.43
C VAL A 52 1.83 6.42 1.45
N GLN A 53 2.10 7.66 1.02
CA GLN A 53 2.53 8.75 1.91
C GLN A 53 1.44 9.13 2.93
N GLU A 54 0.19 9.29 2.47
CA GLU A 54 -0.94 9.63 3.33
C GLU A 54 -1.24 8.51 4.33
N PHE A 55 -1.18 7.24 3.90
CA PHE A 55 -1.50 6.09 4.75
C PHE A 55 -0.40 5.76 5.77
N LEU A 56 0.88 5.81 5.38
CA LEU A 56 2.00 5.50 6.28
C LEU A 56 2.43 6.70 7.16
N GLY A 57 1.97 7.91 6.86
CA GLY A 57 2.18 9.09 7.68
C GLY A 57 3.67 9.45 7.85
N ASP A 58 4.13 9.46 9.10
CA ASP A 58 5.50 9.84 9.49
C ASP A 58 6.49 8.66 9.44
N TYR A 59 6.13 7.55 8.79
CA TYR A 59 7.02 6.42 8.56
C TYR A 59 8.33 6.88 7.89
N SER A 60 9.44 6.77 8.62
CA SER A 60 10.75 7.25 8.21
C SER A 60 11.64 6.18 7.56
N GLY A 61 11.10 4.99 7.31
CA GLY A 61 11.82 3.89 6.68
C GLY A 61 11.70 3.89 5.16
N TYR A 62 12.08 2.77 4.55
CA TYR A 62 11.96 2.56 3.13
C TYR A 62 10.70 1.77 2.80
N VAL A 63 10.12 2.08 1.64
CA VAL A 63 9.03 1.30 1.03
C VAL A 63 9.56 0.71 -0.27
N HIS A 64 9.56 -0.61 -0.36
CA HIS A 64 9.80 -1.33 -1.59
C HIS A 64 8.47 -1.53 -2.31
N CYS A 65 8.43 -1.13 -3.58
CA CYS A 65 7.26 -1.30 -4.45
C CYS A 65 7.72 -1.52 -5.88
N ASP A 66 6.84 -2.07 -6.70
CA ASP A 66 7.07 -2.17 -8.13
C ASP A 66 7.06 -0.77 -8.79
N MET A 67 7.58 -0.72 -10.01
CA MET A 67 7.57 0.53 -10.79
C MET A 67 6.13 0.87 -11.19
N LEU A 68 5.62 2.00 -10.69
CA LEU A 68 4.38 2.58 -11.18
C LEU A 68 4.59 3.03 -12.65
N ARG A 69 4.17 2.19 -13.60
CA ARG A 69 4.07 2.61 -15.00
C ARG A 69 2.84 3.49 -15.15
N GLN A 70 3.06 4.74 -15.57
CA GLN A 70 2.03 5.66 -16.06
C GLN A 70 1.49 5.18 -17.40
#